data_AF-A0A344WDU5-F1
#
_entry.id   AF-A0A344WDU5-F1
#
_cell.length_a   1.000
_cell.length_b   1.000
_cell.length_c   1.000
_cell.angle_alpha   90.00
_cell.angle_beta   90.00
_cell.angle_gamma   90.00
#
_symmetry.space_group_name_H-M   'P 1'
#
loop_
_entity.id
_entity.type
_entity.pdbx_description
1 polymer ?
#
loop_
_entity_poly.entity_id
_entity_poly.type
_entity_poly.pdbx_seq_one_letter_code
_entity_poly.pdbx_strand_id
1 'polypeptide(L)'
;MTRLFLTASLATLAACATPPAPEPMVDHVGFVEARPTEDPKPERVEIVETAVPLPLPGQLKPLDPEPVKKPAPTPEVAIQNGRAGAVIEPSPEGFLNAVQVYPYTEGALYRLYASPGQVTDIALQPGETLVSVSAGDTVRWIVGDTASGSGSAARAHILVKPVAAGLQTNLMIATDRRTYHLELESTPATYMAALSWRYPQDELAGLTARNANAAAQEAVPVERGLSLETLSFDYRITGDRPDWTPVRVFDDGRQVFIQMPAGVAASEMPPLFVLSSGGTAELVNYRVRGPYYIVDRLFAAAELRHGTKPQTVVRISKASAAPRPRWRRG
;
A
#
# COMPACT_ATOMS: atom_id res chain seq x y z
N MET A 1 73.86 26.51 -20.02
CA MET A 1 72.78 26.32 -19.03
C MET A 1 71.60 27.15 -19.51
N THR A 2 70.40 26.68 -19.84
CA THR A 2 69.72 25.38 -19.68
C THR A 2 68.54 25.41 -20.68
N ARG A 3 68.35 24.31 -21.43
CA ARG A 3 67.24 24.13 -22.39
C ARG A 3 65.97 23.69 -21.65
N LEU A 4 64.78 24.13 -22.08
CA LEU A 4 63.49 23.45 -21.83
C LEU A 4 62.44 24.01 -22.82
N PHE A 5 62.32 23.49 -24.04
CA PHE A 5 61.40 22.43 -24.49
C PHE A 5 59.93 22.64 -24.08
N LEU A 6 59.18 23.19 -25.04
CA LEU A 6 57.72 23.30 -25.05
C LEU A 6 57.15 22.01 -25.64
N THR A 7 56.55 21.15 -24.81
CA THR A 7 55.86 19.92 -25.24
C THR A 7 54.39 20.23 -25.52
N ALA A 8 53.99 20.12 -26.79
CA ALA A 8 52.60 20.16 -27.24
C ALA A 8 52.01 18.73 -27.20
N SER A 9 50.97 18.54 -26.39
CA SER A 9 50.24 17.28 -26.27
C SER A 9 49.10 17.24 -27.29
N LEU A 10 49.28 16.50 -28.39
CA LEU A 10 48.20 16.11 -29.31
C LEU A 10 47.57 14.80 -28.80
N ALA A 11 46.31 14.85 -28.35
CA ALA A 11 45.51 13.66 -28.05
C ALA A 11 44.79 13.21 -29.33
N THR A 12 45.20 12.06 -29.88
CA THR A 12 44.55 11.42 -31.03
C THR A 12 43.34 10.61 -30.56
N LEU A 13 42.13 11.06 -30.90
CA LEU A 13 40.91 10.25 -30.80
C LEU A 13 40.91 9.21 -31.94
N ALA A 14 41.13 7.94 -31.59
CA ALA A 14 40.92 6.83 -32.51
C ALA A 14 39.42 6.47 -32.54
N ALA A 15 38.72 6.89 -33.61
CA ALA A 15 37.38 6.41 -33.90
C ALA A 15 37.48 5.08 -34.68
N CYS A 16 37.04 3.98 -34.07
CA CYS A 16 36.84 2.72 -34.79
C CYS A 16 35.61 2.85 -35.69
N ALA A 17 35.82 3.02 -36.99
CA ALA A 17 34.77 2.96 -38.00
C ALA A 17 34.53 1.49 -38.38
N THR A 18 33.41 0.91 -37.96
CA THR A 18 32.93 -0.39 -38.44
C THR A 18 32.15 -0.17 -39.74
N PRO A 19 32.52 -0.77 -40.88
CA PRO A 19 31.73 -0.63 -42.10
C PRO A 19 30.39 -1.39 -41.99
N PRO A 20 29.30 -0.88 -42.60
CA PRO A 20 28.02 -1.59 -42.63
C PRO A 20 28.12 -2.89 -43.44
N ALA A 21 27.31 -3.88 -43.05
CA ALA A 21 27.26 -5.18 -43.73
C ALA A 21 26.79 -5.01 -45.19
N PRO A 22 27.35 -5.78 -46.14
CA PRO A 22 26.94 -5.71 -47.54
C PRO A 22 25.48 -6.16 -47.70
N GLU A 23 24.73 -5.45 -48.53
CA GLU A 23 23.35 -5.81 -48.86
C GLU A 23 23.29 -7.20 -49.51
N PRO A 24 22.26 -8.02 -49.21
CA PRO A 24 22.14 -9.32 -49.83
C PRO A 24 21.90 -9.16 -51.34
N MET A 25 22.82 -9.69 -52.12
CA MET A 25 22.72 -9.76 -53.58
C MET A 25 21.59 -10.74 -53.94
N VAL A 26 20.44 -10.23 -54.36
CA VAL A 26 19.33 -11.06 -54.84
C VAL A 26 19.71 -11.56 -56.23
N ASP A 27 19.87 -12.88 -56.36
CA ASP A 27 20.20 -13.52 -57.63
C ASP A 27 19.02 -13.39 -58.60
N HIS A 28 19.20 -12.66 -59.69
CA HIS A 28 18.11 -12.30 -60.62
C HIS A 28 17.80 -13.39 -61.66
N VAL A 29 18.42 -14.57 -61.58
CA VAL A 29 18.16 -15.68 -62.51
C VAL A 29 16.93 -16.47 -62.05
N GLY A 30 15.76 -16.02 -62.48
CA GLY A 30 14.51 -16.75 -62.25
C GLY A 30 13.23 -15.92 -62.30
N PHE A 31 13.32 -14.60 -62.45
CA PHE A 31 12.13 -13.77 -62.57
C PHE A 31 11.49 -13.94 -63.96
N VAL A 32 10.37 -14.66 -64.01
CA VAL A 32 9.50 -14.74 -65.18
C VAL A 32 8.53 -13.56 -65.14
N GLU A 33 8.48 -12.80 -66.22
CA GLU A 33 7.60 -11.63 -66.35
C GLU A 33 6.13 -12.04 -66.23
N ALA A 34 5.41 -11.45 -65.27
CA ALA A 34 4.01 -11.77 -65.03
C ALA A 34 3.15 -11.23 -66.17
N ARG A 35 2.48 -12.13 -66.90
CA ARG A 35 1.45 -11.75 -67.89
C ARG A 35 0.14 -11.48 -67.14
N PRO A 36 -0.51 -10.32 -67.33
CA PRO A 36 -1.81 -10.05 -66.73
C PRO A 36 -2.83 -11.05 -67.26
N THR A 37 -3.43 -11.84 -66.38
CA THR A 37 -4.62 -12.63 -66.70
C THR A 37 -5.83 -11.72 -66.55
N GLU A 38 -6.64 -11.56 -67.60
CA GLU A 38 -7.90 -10.83 -67.51
C GLU A 38 -8.84 -11.57 -66.55
N ASP A 39 -9.33 -10.84 -65.54
CA ASP A 39 -10.30 -11.37 -64.59
C ASP A 39 -11.58 -11.81 -65.32
N PRO A 40 -12.14 -12.99 -65.00
CA PRO A 40 -13.34 -13.47 -65.65
C PRO A 40 -14.50 -12.51 -65.38
N LYS A 41 -15.07 -11.98 -66.46
CA LYS A 41 -16.22 -11.08 -66.42
C LYS A 41 -17.37 -11.78 -65.67
N PRO A 42 -17.93 -11.19 -64.59
CA PRO A 42 -18.94 -11.88 -63.81
C PRO A 42 -20.17 -12.14 -64.67
N GLU A 43 -20.53 -13.42 -64.82
CA GLU A 43 -21.81 -13.80 -65.43
C GLU A 43 -22.95 -13.15 -64.66
N ARG A 44 -23.97 -12.71 -65.39
CA ARG A 44 -25.13 -12.02 -64.83
C ARG A 44 -25.79 -12.94 -63.79
N VAL A 45 -25.68 -12.58 -62.51
CA VAL A 45 -26.35 -13.28 -61.41
C VAL A 45 -27.86 -13.09 -61.60
N GLU A 46 -28.58 -14.17 -61.91
CA GLU A 46 -30.04 -14.18 -61.91
C GLU A 46 -30.50 -14.31 -60.45
N ILE A 47 -30.97 -13.21 -59.89
CA ILE A 47 -31.48 -13.15 -58.51
C ILE A 47 -32.84 -13.83 -58.50
N VAL A 48 -32.88 -15.08 -58.02
CA VAL A 48 -34.15 -15.76 -57.72
C VAL A 48 -34.64 -15.25 -56.37
N GLU A 49 -35.63 -14.36 -56.38
CA GLU A 49 -36.25 -13.84 -55.17
C GLU A 49 -36.91 -15.00 -54.40
N THR A 50 -36.30 -15.38 -53.27
CA THR A 50 -36.91 -16.32 -52.34
C THR A 50 -38.05 -15.61 -51.63
N ALA A 51 -39.27 -16.13 -51.71
CA ALA A 51 -40.44 -15.51 -51.10
C ALA A 51 -40.23 -15.35 -49.58
N VAL A 52 -40.12 -14.10 -49.12
CA VAL A 52 -40.07 -13.79 -47.68
C VAL A 52 -41.50 -13.95 -47.15
N PRO A 53 -41.76 -14.89 -46.22
CA PRO A 53 -43.09 -15.06 -45.66
C PRO A 53 -43.47 -13.77 -44.90
N LEU A 54 -44.47 -13.05 -45.41
CA LEU A 54 -45.06 -11.93 -44.72
C LEU A 54 -45.93 -12.46 -43.57
N PRO A 55 -45.80 -11.91 -42.35
CA PRO A 55 -46.67 -12.28 -41.24
C PRO A 55 -48.12 -11.89 -41.58
N LEU A 56 -49.06 -12.76 -41.28
CA LEU A 56 -50.49 -12.47 -41.46
C LEU A 56 -50.92 -11.32 -40.51
N PRO A 57 -51.95 -10.54 -40.88
CA PRO A 57 -52.46 -9.47 -40.02
C PRO A 57 -52.79 -9.99 -38.61
N GLY A 58 -52.19 -9.39 -37.58
CA GLY A 58 -52.41 -9.76 -36.18
C GLY A 58 -51.41 -10.76 -35.57
N GLN A 59 -50.38 -11.21 -36.31
CA GLN A 59 -49.35 -12.12 -35.78
C GLN A 59 -48.14 -11.42 -35.13
N LEU A 60 -48.03 -10.09 -35.24
CA LEU A 60 -46.96 -9.32 -34.62
C LEU A 60 -47.37 -8.89 -33.21
N LYS A 61 -46.56 -9.22 -32.20
CA LYS A 61 -46.69 -8.66 -30.85
C LYS A 61 -46.46 -7.14 -30.95
N PRO A 62 -47.34 -6.29 -30.39
CA PRO A 62 -47.06 -4.86 -30.28
C PRO A 62 -45.75 -4.68 -29.53
N LEU A 63 -44.80 -3.96 -30.13
CA LEU A 63 -43.60 -3.53 -29.43
C LEU A 63 -44.04 -2.57 -28.32
N ASP A 64 -43.56 -2.80 -27.10
CA ASP A 64 -43.65 -1.79 -26.07
C ASP A 64 -43.02 -0.51 -26.64
N PRO A 65 -43.67 0.66 -26.47
CA PRO A 65 -43.13 1.90 -27.01
C PRO A 65 -41.69 2.05 -26.50
N GLU A 66 -40.75 2.33 -27.41
CA GLU A 66 -39.37 2.56 -27.01
C GLU A 66 -39.35 3.58 -25.86
N PRO A 67 -38.58 3.33 -24.78
CA PRO A 67 -38.52 4.25 -23.67
C PRO A 67 -38.10 5.61 -24.23
N VAL A 68 -39.05 6.57 -24.21
CA VAL A 68 -38.85 7.91 -24.74
C VAL A 68 -37.56 8.45 -24.13
N LYS A 69 -36.55 8.66 -24.97
CA LYS A 69 -35.25 9.16 -24.55
C LYS A 69 -35.49 10.54 -23.95
N LYS A 70 -35.48 10.61 -22.61
CA LYS A 70 -35.74 11.86 -21.89
C LYS A 70 -34.79 12.93 -22.43
N PRO A 71 -35.28 14.14 -22.74
CA PRO A 71 -34.41 15.22 -23.15
C PRO A 71 -33.34 15.45 -22.07
N ALA A 72 -32.12 15.77 -22.51
CA ALA A 72 -31.04 16.09 -21.60
C ALA A 72 -31.46 17.26 -20.68
N PRO A 73 -31.08 17.24 -19.39
CA PRO A 73 -31.40 18.34 -18.49
C PRO A 73 -30.75 19.64 -18.98
N THR A 74 -31.40 20.77 -18.71
CA THR A 74 -30.79 22.09 -18.98
C THR A 74 -29.56 22.29 -18.08
N PRO A 75 -28.61 23.18 -18.47
CA PRO A 75 -27.43 23.47 -17.65
C PRO A 75 -27.79 23.86 -16.20
N GLU A 76 -28.85 24.63 -16.00
CA GLU A 76 -29.30 25.07 -14.67
C GLU A 76 -29.71 23.88 -13.80
N VAL A 77 -30.51 22.97 -14.36
CA VAL A 77 -30.95 21.75 -13.66
C VAL A 77 -29.76 20.83 -13.38
N ALA A 78 -28.83 20.71 -14.33
CA ALA A 78 -27.61 19.92 -14.14
C ALA A 78 -26.74 20.47 -13.00
N ILE A 79 -26.54 21.78 -12.94
CA ILE A 79 -25.77 22.45 -11.87
C ILE A 79 -26.47 22.31 -10.52
N GLN A 80 -27.79 22.52 -10.47
CA GLN A 80 -28.57 22.36 -9.23
C GLN A 80 -28.50 20.93 -8.70
N ASN A 81 -28.68 19.94 -9.56
CA ASN A 81 -28.59 18.53 -9.17
C ASN A 81 -27.17 18.15 -8.72
N GLY A 82 -26.14 18.61 -9.44
CA GLY A 82 -24.75 18.37 -9.07
C GLY A 82 -24.40 18.98 -7.71
N ARG A 83 -24.81 20.23 -7.47
CA ARG A 83 -24.62 20.90 -6.19
C ARG A 83 -25.37 20.19 -5.07
N ALA A 84 -26.66 19.89 -5.26
CA ALA A 84 -27.48 19.21 -4.25
C ALA A 84 -26.93 17.82 -3.88
N GLY A 85 -26.42 17.07 -4.86
CA GLY A 85 -25.78 15.77 -4.62
C GLY A 85 -24.40 15.82 -3.98
N ALA A 86 -23.73 16.98 -4.02
CA ALA A 86 -22.39 17.18 -3.44
C ALA A 86 -22.41 17.77 -2.03
N VAL A 87 -23.54 18.32 -1.57
CA VAL A 87 -23.66 18.91 -0.22
C VAL A 87 -23.69 17.82 0.84
N ILE A 88 -22.81 17.94 1.83
CA ILE A 88 -22.75 17.10 3.02
C ILE A 88 -23.22 17.92 4.22
N GLU A 89 -24.36 17.51 4.79
CA GLU A 89 -24.94 18.10 5.99
C GLU A 89 -24.29 17.54 7.27
N PRO A 90 -24.26 18.29 8.38
CA PRO A 90 -23.77 17.78 9.65
C PRO A 90 -24.66 16.65 10.15
N SER A 91 -24.04 15.60 10.67
CA SER A 91 -24.73 14.42 11.18
C SER A 91 -24.42 14.23 12.67
N PRO A 92 -25.39 13.78 13.50
CA PRO A 92 -25.14 13.50 14.92
C PRO A 92 -23.95 12.55 15.15
N GLU A 93 -23.78 11.54 14.31
CA GLU A 93 -22.68 10.56 14.38
C GLU A 93 -21.31 11.15 14.02
N GLY A 94 -21.29 12.31 13.36
CA GLY A 94 -20.08 13.01 12.97
C GLY A 94 -19.51 13.90 14.07
N PHE A 95 -20.23 14.09 15.17
CA PHE A 95 -19.73 14.89 16.29
C PHE A 95 -18.79 14.08 17.18
N LEU A 96 -17.57 14.59 17.36
CA LEU A 96 -16.68 14.21 18.44
C LEU A 96 -16.68 15.35 19.47
N ASN A 97 -17.42 15.17 20.57
CA ASN A 97 -17.78 16.25 21.49
C ASN A 97 -18.44 17.43 20.73
N ALA A 98 -17.86 18.63 20.80
CA ALA A 98 -18.39 19.82 20.12
C ALA A 98 -17.84 20.02 18.69
N VAL A 99 -17.05 19.07 18.17
CA VAL A 99 -16.41 19.16 16.85
C VAL A 99 -17.17 18.30 15.85
N GLN A 100 -17.71 18.90 14.80
CA GLN A 100 -18.23 18.15 13.66
C GLN A 100 -17.06 17.65 12.80
N VAL A 101 -17.00 16.34 12.55
CA VAL A 101 -15.97 15.70 11.73
C VAL A 101 -16.59 15.19 10.44
N TYR A 102 -16.19 15.76 9.31
CA TYR A 102 -16.63 15.31 8.00
C TYR A 102 -15.65 14.30 7.38
N PRO A 103 -16.13 13.29 6.64
CA PRO A 103 -15.25 12.51 5.76
C PRO A 103 -14.81 13.37 4.59
N TYR A 104 -13.51 13.61 4.45
CA TYR A 104 -12.99 14.33 3.29
C TYR A 104 -13.24 13.52 2.01
N THR A 105 -13.94 14.15 1.07
CA THR A 105 -14.16 13.70 -0.30
C THR A 105 -13.89 14.87 -1.24
N GLU A 106 -13.16 14.60 -2.32
CA GLU A 106 -12.89 15.62 -3.35
C GLU A 106 -14.20 16.02 -4.06
N GLY A 107 -14.38 17.32 -4.30
CA GLY A 107 -15.57 17.88 -4.95
C GLY A 107 -16.82 17.99 -4.05
N ALA A 108 -16.76 17.58 -2.79
CA ALA A 108 -17.87 17.75 -1.84
C ALA A 108 -17.99 19.20 -1.32
N LEU A 109 -19.21 19.59 -0.97
CA LEU A 109 -19.57 20.88 -0.37
C LEU A 109 -19.98 20.67 1.09
N TYR A 110 -19.19 21.13 2.05
CA TYR A 110 -19.46 20.90 3.48
C TYR A 110 -20.32 22.02 4.07
N ARG A 111 -21.49 21.70 4.65
CA ARG A 111 -22.30 22.70 5.35
C ARG A 111 -21.63 23.11 6.67
N LEU A 112 -21.57 24.41 6.91
CA LEU A 112 -21.19 25.00 8.20
C LEU A 112 -22.27 25.97 8.66
N TYR A 113 -22.84 25.70 9.83
CA TYR A 113 -23.77 26.60 10.50
C TYR A 113 -23.01 27.49 11.49
N ALA A 114 -23.17 28.80 11.36
CA ALA A 114 -22.59 29.79 12.24
C ALA A 114 -23.69 30.69 12.83
N SER A 115 -23.36 31.48 13.86
CA SER A 115 -24.28 32.43 14.47
C SER A 115 -23.54 33.73 14.80
N PRO A 116 -24.20 34.91 14.69
CA PRO A 116 -23.60 36.17 15.09
C PRO A 116 -23.12 36.13 16.54
N GLY A 117 -21.96 36.75 16.80
CA GLY A 117 -21.33 36.76 18.12
C GLY A 117 -20.60 35.47 18.50
N GLN A 118 -20.72 34.39 17.72
CA GLN A 118 -20.02 33.13 17.93
C GLN A 118 -18.94 32.94 16.87
N VAL A 119 -17.77 32.43 17.27
CA VAL A 119 -16.70 32.06 16.35
C VAL A 119 -16.77 30.56 16.12
N THR A 120 -16.78 30.15 14.85
CA THR A 120 -16.63 28.74 14.46
C THR A 120 -15.19 28.50 14.02
N ASP A 121 -14.54 27.50 14.62
CA ASP A 121 -13.19 27.07 14.25
C ASP A 121 -13.23 25.97 13.18
N ILE A 122 -12.41 26.08 12.15
CA ILE A 122 -12.23 25.07 11.11
C ILE A 122 -10.79 24.59 11.19
N ALA A 123 -10.58 23.36 11.61
CA ALA A 123 -9.25 22.82 11.88
C ALA A 123 -8.80 21.83 10.79
N LEU A 124 -7.74 22.18 10.05
CA LEU A 124 -7.19 21.40 8.93
C LEU A 124 -6.45 20.13 9.41
N GLN A 125 -5.88 19.31 8.53
CA GLN A 125 -5.07 18.17 8.98
C GLN A 125 -3.81 18.67 9.74
N PRO A 126 -3.37 18.00 10.81
CA PRO A 126 -2.05 18.26 11.36
C PRO A 126 -0.95 18.09 10.30
N GLY A 127 -0.04 19.07 10.21
CA GLY A 127 1.03 19.11 9.21
C GLY A 127 0.59 19.54 7.80
N GLU A 128 -0.65 20.00 7.64
CA GLU A 128 -1.14 20.64 6.41
C GLU A 128 -0.98 22.16 6.51
N THR A 129 -0.49 22.76 5.43
CA THR A 129 -0.16 24.19 5.37
C THR A 129 -1.25 24.95 4.62
N LEU A 130 -1.80 25.98 5.27
CA LEU A 130 -2.76 26.87 4.64
C LEU A 130 -2.07 27.71 3.55
N VAL A 131 -2.62 27.70 2.33
CA VAL A 131 -2.12 28.51 1.21
C VAL A 131 -2.99 29.75 1.03
N SER A 132 -4.31 29.59 0.99
CA SER A 132 -5.24 30.73 0.84
C SER A 132 -6.65 30.38 1.30
N VAL A 133 -7.39 31.42 1.70
CA VAL A 133 -8.83 31.35 2.00
C VAL A 133 -9.59 32.37 1.15
N SER A 134 -10.74 32.00 0.62
CA SER A 134 -11.60 32.88 -0.20
C SER A 134 -13.06 32.70 0.17
N ALA A 135 -13.73 33.78 0.56
CA ALA A 135 -15.16 33.79 0.86
C ALA A 135 -15.93 34.61 -0.18
N GLY A 136 -17.15 34.19 -0.52
CA GLY A 136 -18.01 34.92 -1.46
C GLY A 136 -18.45 36.29 -0.94
N ASP A 137 -18.83 36.38 0.34
CA ASP A 137 -19.26 37.61 1.00
C ASP A 137 -18.35 37.95 2.18
N THR A 138 -17.27 38.69 1.91
CA THR A 138 -16.29 39.12 2.92
C THR A 138 -16.70 40.34 3.74
N VAL A 139 -17.81 41.00 3.37
CA VAL A 139 -18.31 42.17 4.11
C VAL A 139 -19.13 41.72 5.32
N ARG A 140 -19.97 40.70 5.13
CA ARG A 140 -20.84 40.18 6.20
C ARG A 140 -20.33 38.89 6.82
N TRP A 141 -19.24 38.33 6.31
CA TRP A 141 -18.49 37.23 6.93
C TRP A 141 -17.07 37.65 7.23
N ILE A 142 -16.72 37.57 8.51
CA ILE A 142 -15.37 37.82 9.00
C ILE A 142 -14.67 36.47 9.02
N VAL A 143 -13.54 36.40 8.32
CA VAL A 143 -12.67 35.23 8.24
C VAL A 143 -11.29 35.61 8.72
N GLY A 144 -10.70 34.78 9.57
CA GLY A 144 -9.30 34.89 9.98
C GLY A 144 -8.65 33.51 10.02
N ASP A 145 -7.33 33.48 10.10
CA ASP A 145 -6.56 32.25 10.24
C ASP A 145 -5.63 32.31 11.45
N THR A 146 -5.30 31.14 11.98
CA THR A 146 -4.34 30.98 13.07
C THR A 146 -3.74 29.57 13.01
N ALA A 147 -2.77 29.27 13.87
CA ALA A 147 -2.19 27.95 13.99
C ALA A 147 -2.10 27.53 15.45
N SER A 148 -2.22 26.22 15.69
CA SER A 148 -2.00 25.61 16.99
C SER A 148 -1.00 24.45 16.89
N GLY A 149 -0.41 24.06 18.01
CA GLY A 149 0.62 23.01 18.04
C GLY A 149 1.99 23.46 17.53
N SER A 150 2.94 22.52 17.44
CA SER A 150 4.30 22.79 16.99
C SER A 150 4.88 21.60 16.22
N GLY A 151 5.88 21.85 15.38
CA GLY A 151 6.53 20.83 14.56
C GLY A 151 5.55 20.07 13.68
N SER A 152 5.63 18.74 13.68
CA SER A 152 4.75 17.87 12.90
C SER A 152 3.30 17.83 13.41
N ALA A 153 3.02 18.38 14.60
CA ALA A 153 1.69 18.51 15.15
C ALA A 153 1.08 19.90 14.94
N ALA A 154 1.80 20.81 14.27
CA ALA A 154 1.27 22.12 13.91
C ALA A 154 0.02 21.96 13.02
N ARG A 155 -1.01 22.73 13.31
CA ARG A 155 -2.31 22.64 12.66
C ARG A 155 -2.79 24.04 12.32
N ALA A 156 -3.17 24.26 11.07
CA ALA A 156 -3.80 25.49 10.63
C ALA A 156 -5.29 25.50 10.95
N HIS A 157 -5.79 26.65 11.36
CA HIS A 157 -7.15 26.92 11.77
C HIS A 157 -7.72 28.10 10.99
N ILE A 158 -8.97 28.00 10.56
CA ILE A 158 -9.71 29.09 9.93
C ILE A 158 -10.88 29.43 10.85
N LEU A 159 -10.94 30.68 11.29
CA LEU A 159 -11.96 31.21 12.18
C LEU A 159 -12.99 31.96 11.35
N VAL A 160 -14.27 31.60 11.49
CA VAL A 160 -15.35 32.20 10.72
C VAL A 160 -16.42 32.75 11.66
N LYS A 161 -16.90 33.97 11.37
CA LYS A 161 -17.99 34.61 12.10
C LYS A 161 -18.87 35.48 11.18
N PRO A 162 -20.19 35.27 11.15
CA PRO A 162 -21.11 36.15 10.44
C PRO A 162 -21.42 37.42 11.24
N VAL A 163 -21.73 38.51 10.54
CA VAL A 163 -22.15 39.78 11.14
C VAL A 163 -23.65 39.78 11.48
N ALA A 164 -24.47 39.02 10.74
CA ALA A 164 -25.92 38.92 10.94
C ALA A 164 -26.44 37.50 10.68
N ALA A 165 -27.64 37.19 11.19
CA ALA A 165 -28.34 35.94 10.90
C ALA A 165 -29.00 35.97 9.50
N GLY A 166 -29.35 34.80 8.95
CA GLY A 166 -30.03 34.69 7.65
C GLY A 166 -29.11 34.92 6.45
N LEU A 167 -27.79 34.78 6.64
CA LEU A 167 -26.80 34.93 5.57
C LEU A 167 -26.41 33.57 5.02
N GLN A 168 -26.20 33.50 3.71
CA GLN A 168 -25.62 32.35 3.03
C GLN A 168 -24.49 32.81 2.12
N THR A 169 -23.37 32.11 2.13
CA THR A 169 -22.24 32.33 1.22
C THR A 169 -21.42 31.04 1.12
N ASN A 170 -20.45 30.99 0.23
CA ASN A 170 -19.44 29.94 0.17
C ASN A 170 -18.10 30.39 0.77
N LEU A 171 -17.29 29.39 1.14
CA LEU A 171 -15.89 29.52 1.54
C LEU A 171 -15.07 28.44 0.84
N MET A 172 -13.95 28.83 0.22
CA MET A 172 -12.96 27.92 -0.36
C MET A 172 -11.65 28.08 0.40
N ILE A 173 -11.05 26.94 0.77
CA ILE A 173 -9.78 26.87 1.49
C ILE A 173 -8.83 26.03 0.64
N ALA A 174 -7.71 26.61 0.21
CA ALA A 174 -6.64 25.92 -0.49
C ALA A 174 -5.47 25.67 0.45
N THR A 175 -4.91 24.47 0.40
CA THR A 175 -3.75 24.05 1.18
C THR A 175 -2.65 23.47 0.28
N ASP A 176 -1.52 23.09 0.87
CA ASP A 176 -0.45 22.35 0.19
C ASP A 176 -0.85 20.93 -0.24
N ARG A 177 -1.97 20.40 0.28
CA ARG A 177 -2.43 19.04 -0.01
C ARG A 177 -3.71 19.00 -0.82
N ARG A 178 -4.68 19.87 -0.53
CA ARG A 178 -6.03 19.74 -1.06
C ARG A 178 -6.82 21.05 -1.01
N THR A 179 -8.04 20.99 -1.53
CA THR A 179 -8.99 22.11 -1.46
C THR A 179 -10.26 21.67 -0.75
N TYR A 180 -10.78 22.55 0.09
CA TYR A 180 -12.05 22.40 0.80
C TYR A 180 -13.04 23.44 0.30
N HIS A 181 -14.28 23.03 0.09
CA HIS A 181 -15.39 23.89 -0.31
C HIS A 181 -16.48 23.79 0.74
N LEU A 182 -16.86 24.92 1.33
CA LEU A 182 -17.88 25.00 2.36
C LEU A 182 -19.02 25.89 1.92
N GLU A 183 -20.23 25.52 2.36
CA GLU A 183 -21.43 26.33 2.29
C GLU A 183 -21.72 26.84 3.70
N LEU A 184 -21.61 28.15 3.87
CA LEU A 184 -21.77 28.85 5.14
C LEU A 184 -23.22 29.30 5.26
N GLU A 185 -23.86 28.98 6.39
CA GLU A 185 -25.19 29.47 6.72
C GLU A 185 -25.20 30.08 8.12
N SER A 186 -25.69 31.31 8.22
CA SER A 186 -25.81 32.02 9.48
C SER A 186 -27.22 31.86 10.04
N THR A 187 -27.34 31.30 11.25
CA THR A 187 -28.61 31.16 11.96
C THR A 187 -28.69 32.16 13.13
N PRO A 188 -29.87 32.37 13.73
CA PRO A 188 -30.02 33.29 14.86
C PRO A 188 -29.28 32.90 16.15
N ALA A 189 -29.07 31.59 16.39
CA ALA A 189 -28.52 31.10 17.66
C ALA A 189 -27.75 29.76 17.54
N THR A 190 -28.12 28.91 16.59
CA THR A 190 -27.50 27.59 16.40
C THR A 190 -26.20 27.73 15.60
N TYR A 191 -25.11 27.24 16.15
CA TYR A 191 -23.82 27.27 15.48
C TYR A 191 -23.01 26.01 15.79
N MET A 192 -22.07 25.72 14.91
CA MET A 192 -21.05 24.71 15.13
C MET A 192 -19.86 25.37 15.82
N ALA A 193 -19.43 24.83 16.97
CA ALA A 193 -18.26 25.36 17.67
C ALA A 193 -16.98 25.12 16.87
N ALA A 194 -16.84 23.90 16.32
CA ALA A 194 -15.71 23.55 15.48
C ALA A 194 -16.08 22.52 14.39
N LEU A 195 -15.31 22.53 13.32
CA LEU A 195 -15.37 21.62 12.17
C LEU A 195 -13.97 21.09 11.87
N SER A 196 -13.86 19.80 11.57
CA SER A 196 -12.65 19.21 11.02
C SER A 196 -12.97 18.07 10.05
N TRP A 197 -11.94 17.49 9.43
CA TRP A 197 -12.09 16.35 8.53
C TRP A 197 -11.31 15.13 9.02
N ARG A 198 -11.86 13.95 8.72
CA ARG A 198 -11.12 12.68 8.67
C ARG A 198 -10.74 12.39 7.22
N TYR A 199 -9.68 11.61 7.01
CA TYR A 199 -9.09 11.39 5.68
C TYR A 199 -8.98 9.89 5.38
N PRO A 200 -10.09 9.23 5.01
CA PRO A 200 -10.13 7.78 4.87
C PRO A 200 -9.13 7.22 3.84
N GLN A 201 -8.89 7.96 2.75
CA GLN A 201 -7.92 7.58 1.72
C GLN A 201 -6.49 7.57 2.26
N ASP A 202 -6.10 8.62 3.01
CA ASP A 202 -4.78 8.73 3.64
C ASP A 202 -4.58 7.62 4.70
N GLU A 203 -5.63 7.34 5.48
CA GLU A 203 -5.63 6.27 6.49
C GLU A 203 -5.41 4.89 5.86
N LEU A 204 -6.14 4.59 4.76
CA LEU A 204 -6.00 3.32 4.03
C LEU A 204 -4.62 3.18 3.37
N ALA A 205 -4.11 4.26 2.77
CA ALA A 205 -2.78 4.28 2.16
C ALA A 205 -1.69 4.04 3.23
N GLY A 206 -1.83 4.67 4.41
CA GLY A 206 -0.93 4.46 5.54
C GLY A 206 -0.94 3.02 6.06
N LEU A 207 -2.12 2.39 6.15
CA LEU A 207 -2.24 0.98 6.52
C LEU A 207 -1.61 0.05 5.49
N THR A 208 -1.85 0.30 4.20
CA THR A 208 -1.29 -0.49 3.11
C THR A 208 0.24 -0.41 3.10
N ALA A 209 0.80 0.79 3.28
CA ALA A 209 2.25 0.99 3.37
C ALA A 209 2.85 0.26 4.59
N ARG A 210 2.19 0.27 5.74
CA ARG A 210 2.63 -0.47 6.94
C ARG A 210 2.63 -1.98 6.69
N ASN A 211 1.57 -2.51 6.07
CA ASN A 211 1.47 -3.93 5.74
C ASN A 211 2.55 -4.35 4.74
N ALA A 212 2.82 -3.53 3.72
CA ALA A 212 3.90 -3.76 2.77
C ALA A 212 5.27 -3.76 3.45
N ASN A 213 5.52 -2.83 4.39
CA ASN A 213 6.77 -2.80 5.15
C ASN A 213 6.92 -4.03 6.07
N ALA A 214 5.84 -4.46 6.72
CA ALA A 214 5.85 -5.68 7.53
C ALA A 214 6.13 -6.92 6.67
N ALA A 215 5.46 -7.06 5.52
CA ALA A 215 5.71 -8.13 4.57
C ALA A 215 7.14 -8.11 4.02
N ALA A 216 7.69 -6.93 3.74
CA ALA A 216 9.08 -6.78 3.31
C ALA A 216 10.07 -7.19 4.41
N GLN A 217 9.79 -6.88 5.68
CA GLN A 217 10.59 -7.32 6.84
C GLN A 217 10.50 -8.83 7.09
N GLU A 218 9.37 -9.46 6.74
CA GLU A 218 9.22 -10.92 6.78
C GLU A 218 9.93 -11.60 5.62
N ALA A 219 9.90 -10.99 4.43
CA ALA A 219 10.53 -11.50 3.21
C ALA A 219 12.06 -11.30 3.17
N VAL A 220 12.67 -10.62 4.15
CA VAL A 220 14.13 -10.57 4.27
C VAL A 220 14.66 -11.99 4.54
N PRO A 221 15.44 -12.60 3.62
CA PRO A 221 16.04 -13.90 3.89
C PRO A 221 16.93 -13.81 5.13
N VAL A 222 16.88 -14.83 5.98
CA VAL A 222 17.74 -14.97 7.17
C VAL A 222 19.24 -14.86 6.79
N GLU A 223 19.56 -15.08 5.52
CA GLU A 223 20.89 -14.97 4.91
C GLU A 223 21.52 -13.57 4.99
N ARG A 224 20.74 -12.48 5.09
CA ARG A 224 21.31 -11.13 5.26
C ARG A 224 21.80 -10.92 6.70
N GLY A 225 22.95 -11.54 7.02
CA GLY A 225 23.63 -11.43 8.30
C GLY A 225 24.45 -12.67 8.68
N LEU A 226 24.21 -13.82 8.05
CA LEU A 226 24.96 -15.05 8.28
C LEU A 226 26.28 -15.01 7.51
N SER A 227 27.39 -14.69 8.19
CA SER A 227 28.71 -14.96 7.65
C SER A 227 28.98 -16.45 7.71
N LEU A 228 29.18 -17.10 6.56
CA LEU A 228 29.49 -18.53 6.50
C LEU A 228 30.75 -18.90 7.31
N GLU A 229 31.65 -17.94 7.51
CA GLU A 229 32.89 -18.08 8.26
C GLU A 229 32.67 -18.18 9.78
N THR A 230 31.55 -17.63 10.29
CA THR A 230 31.25 -17.60 11.74
C THR A 230 30.25 -18.67 12.17
N LEU A 231 29.75 -19.48 11.24
CA LEU A 231 28.80 -20.55 11.52
C LEU A 231 29.46 -21.73 12.26
N SER A 232 28.95 -22.04 13.44
CA SER A 232 29.35 -23.17 14.26
C SER A 232 28.26 -24.25 14.24
N PHE A 233 28.58 -25.42 13.69
CA PHE A 233 27.70 -26.60 13.63
C PHE A 233 27.99 -27.60 14.76
N ASP A 234 28.62 -27.15 15.85
CA ASP A 234 29.09 -28.01 16.94
C ASP A 234 27.97 -28.44 17.90
N TYR A 235 26.82 -28.82 17.37
CA TYR A 235 25.67 -29.27 18.15
C TYR A 235 25.35 -30.74 17.88
N ARG A 236 24.88 -31.43 18.91
CA ARG A 236 24.45 -32.83 18.89
C ARG A 236 23.01 -32.91 19.37
N ILE A 237 22.22 -33.68 18.65
CA ILE A 237 20.80 -33.94 18.96
C ILE A 237 20.71 -35.36 19.51
N THR A 238 20.12 -35.50 20.70
CA THR A 238 20.00 -36.75 21.47
C THR A 238 18.61 -36.81 22.14
N GLY A 239 18.26 -37.95 22.74
CA GLY A 239 16.93 -38.16 23.33
C GLY A 239 15.96 -38.82 22.36
N ASP A 240 14.69 -38.47 22.48
CA ASP A 240 13.62 -39.05 21.66
C ASP A 240 13.72 -38.63 20.18
N ARG A 241 12.98 -39.33 19.30
CA ARG A 241 12.97 -39.04 17.85
C ARG A 241 11.55 -38.95 17.27
N PRO A 242 10.73 -37.99 17.71
CA PRO A 242 9.43 -37.71 17.10
C PRO A 242 9.55 -37.05 15.73
N ASP A 243 8.45 -36.96 14.99
CA ASP A 243 8.40 -36.36 13.64
C ASP A 243 8.86 -34.89 13.59
N TRP A 244 8.87 -34.22 14.74
CA TRP A 244 9.35 -32.84 14.89
C TRP A 244 10.83 -32.72 15.29
N THR A 245 11.59 -33.82 15.35
CA THR A 245 13.01 -33.78 15.70
C THR A 245 13.78 -32.80 14.80
N PRO A 246 14.57 -31.85 15.34
CA PRO A 246 15.32 -30.91 14.51
C PRO A 246 16.26 -31.63 13.54
N VAL A 247 16.36 -31.10 12.33
CA VAL A 247 17.24 -31.62 11.27
C VAL A 247 18.67 -31.16 11.48
N ARG A 248 18.84 -29.92 11.95
CA ARG A 248 20.15 -29.28 12.12
C ARG A 248 20.09 -28.21 13.20
N VAL A 249 21.19 -28.03 13.92
CA VAL A 249 21.38 -26.90 14.82
C VAL A 249 22.74 -26.27 14.55
N PHE A 250 22.78 -24.95 14.48
CA PHE A 250 24.02 -24.19 14.32
C PHE A 250 23.89 -22.80 14.96
N ASP A 251 25.02 -22.15 15.22
CA ASP A 251 25.07 -20.79 15.75
C ASP A 251 25.94 -19.88 14.87
N ASP A 252 25.70 -18.57 14.90
CA ASP A 252 26.51 -17.56 14.18
C ASP A 252 27.45 -16.78 15.12
N GLY A 253 27.65 -17.27 16.34
CA GLY A 253 28.36 -16.57 17.42
C GLY A 253 27.51 -15.60 18.24
N ARG A 254 26.26 -15.33 17.84
CA ARG A 254 25.32 -14.47 18.58
C ARG A 254 23.99 -15.17 18.88
N GLN A 255 23.46 -15.88 17.89
CA GLN A 255 22.15 -16.52 17.91
C GLN A 255 22.31 -18.00 17.54
N VAL A 256 21.40 -18.83 18.04
CA VAL A 256 21.32 -20.26 17.68
C VAL A 256 20.11 -20.48 16.78
N PHE A 257 20.34 -21.16 15.66
CA PHE A 257 19.37 -21.53 14.65
C PHE A 257 19.10 -23.04 14.74
N ILE A 258 17.87 -23.41 15.05
CA ILE A 258 17.41 -24.80 15.11
C ILE A 258 16.48 -25.03 13.93
N GLN A 259 16.93 -25.81 12.95
CA GLN A 259 16.16 -26.16 11.76
C GLN A 259 15.20 -27.30 12.07
N MET A 260 13.91 -27.02 12.00
CA MET A 260 12.84 -27.99 12.13
C MET A 260 12.54 -28.65 10.78
N PRO A 261 12.02 -29.88 10.77
CA PRO A 261 11.58 -30.53 9.53
C PRO A 261 10.38 -29.80 8.92
N ALA A 262 10.27 -29.84 7.58
CA ALA A 262 9.24 -29.10 6.84
C ALA A 262 7.79 -29.49 7.20
N GLY A 263 7.57 -30.70 7.74
CA GLY A 263 6.26 -31.19 8.16
C GLY A 263 5.77 -30.70 9.54
N VAL A 264 6.58 -29.96 10.30
CA VAL A 264 6.24 -29.56 11.68
C VAL A 264 5.17 -28.48 11.75
N ALA A 265 4.95 -27.72 10.67
CA ALA A 265 3.94 -26.67 10.64
C ALA A 265 2.51 -27.17 10.94
N ALA A 266 2.25 -28.49 10.83
CA ALA A 266 0.96 -29.13 11.16
C ALA A 266 0.91 -29.80 12.54
N SER A 267 2.03 -29.87 13.28
CA SER A 267 2.12 -30.50 14.61
C SER A 267 2.29 -29.45 15.70
N GLU A 268 1.85 -29.75 16.92
CA GLU A 268 2.03 -28.85 18.07
C GLU A 268 3.53 -28.67 18.38
N MET A 269 4.01 -27.46 18.12
CA MET A 269 5.43 -27.09 18.21
C MET A 269 5.93 -27.09 19.66
N PRO A 270 6.95 -27.88 20.01
CA PRO A 270 7.39 -28.00 21.39
C PRO A 270 8.07 -26.73 21.90
N PRO A 271 7.79 -26.30 23.14
CA PRO A 271 8.57 -25.27 23.81
C PRO A 271 10.04 -25.66 23.97
N LEU A 272 10.94 -24.68 23.82
CA LEU A 272 12.38 -24.80 23.99
C LEU A 272 12.81 -24.32 25.38
N PHE A 273 13.53 -25.18 26.11
CA PHE A 273 14.12 -24.87 27.40
C PHE A 273 15.64 -24.88 27.29
N VAL A 274 16.32 -23.85 27.77
CA VAL A 274 17.79 -23.84 27.87
C VAL A 274 18.20 -24.37 29.24
N LEU A 275 19.18 -25.27 29.27
CA LEU A 275 19.74 -25.79 30.51
C LEU A 275 20.88 -24.88 30.98
N SER A 276 20.76 -24.36 32.21
CA SER A 276 21.85 -23.64 32.88
C SER A 276 22.95 -24.60 33.36
N SER A 277 24.12 -24.06 33.73
CA SER A 277 25.25 -24.84 34.27
C SER A 277 24.90 -25.65 35.52
N GLY A 278 23.87 -25.23 36.27
CA GLY A 278 23.30 -25.96 37.40
C GLY A 278 22.25 -27.03 37.05
N GLY A 279 21.98 -27.29 35.78
CA GLY A 279 21.00 -28.29 35.31
C GLY A 279 19.54 -27.85 35.37
N THR A 280 19.26 -26.59 35.72
CA THR A 280 17.92 -26.01 35.71
C THR A 280 17.48 -25.66 34.28
N ALA A 281 16.27 -26.05 33.92
CA ALA A 281 15.67 -25.77 32.61
C ALA A 281 14.89 -24.44 32.66
N GLU A 282 15.33 -23.46 31.86
CA GLU A 282 14.71 -22.14 31.75
C GLU A 282 13.98 -22.02 30.41
N LEU A 283 12.71 -21.61 30.43
CA LEU A 283 11.98 -21.31 29.20
C LEU A 283 12.60 -20.06 28.55
N VAL A 284 12.95 -20.16 27.27
CA VAL A 284 13.55 -19.04 26.54
C VAL A 284 12.57 -18.44 25.57
N ASN A 285 12.71 -17.13 25.38
CA ASN A 285 12.06 -16.49 24.25
C ASN A 285 12.80 -16.89 22.97
N TYR A 286 12.06 -17.41 22.00
CA TYR A 286 12.56 -17.79 20.69
C TYR A 286 11.61 -17.24 19.62
N ARG A 287 12.15 -17.06 18.42
CA ARG A 287 11.38 -16.59 17.26
C ARG A 287 11.32 -17.69 16.22
N VAL A 288 10.20 -17.83 15.53
CA VAL A 288 10.01 -18.82 14.47
C VAL A 288 10.04 -18.08 13.14
N ARG A 289 10.95 -18.47 12.24
CA ARG A 289 11.14 -17.85 10.91
C ARG A 289 11.36 -18.96 9.89
N GLY A 290 10.37 -19.20 9.02
CA GLY A 290 10.39 -20.35 8.11
C GLY A 290 10.53 -21.66 8.90
N PRO A 291 11.46 -22.56 8.55
CA PRO A 291 11.69 -23.79 9.30
C PRO A 291 12.57 -23.59 10.54
N TYR A 292 12.99 -22.37 10.89
CA TYR A 292 13.96 -22.15 11.97
C TYR A 292 13.33 -21.63 13.25
N TYR A 293 13.75 -22.20 14.38
CA TYR A 293 13.67 -21.54 15.68
C TYR A 293 14.97 -20.77 15.88
N ILE A 294 14.84 -19.47 16.14
CA ILE A 294 15.94 -18.55 16.34
C ILE A 294 15.95 -18.16 17.81
N VAL A 295 17.04 -18.50 18.49
CA VAL A 295 17.28 -18.16 19.88
C VAL A 295 18.31 -17.03 19.93
N ASP A 296 17.95 -15.91 20.56
CA ASP A 296 18.79 -14.70 20.58
C ASP A 296 19.98 -14.78 21.57
N ARG A 297 20.33 -15.99 22.02
CA ARG A 297 21.45 -16.27 22.92
C ARG A 297 22.06 -17.63 22.63
N LEU A 298 23.37 -17.72 22.84
CA LEU A 298 24.09 -19.00 22.81
C LEU A 298 23.76 -19.85 24.04
N PHE A 299 23.76 -21.17 23.88
CA PHE A 299 23.59 -22.12 24.97
C PHE A 299 24.50 -23.34 24.81
N ALA A 300 24.86 -23.96 25.94
CA ALA A 300 25.60 -25.21 25.98
C ALA A 300 24.68 -26.45 25.83
N ALA A 301 23.48 -26.39 26.38
CA ALA A 301 22.46 -27.42 26.17
C ALA A 301 21.05 -26.82 26.25
N ALA A 302 20.14 -27.41 25.48
CA ALA A 302 18.72 -27.09 25.47
C ALA A 302 17.88 -28.35 25.25
N GLU A 303 16.60 -28.28 25.60
CA GLU A 303 15.63 -29.37 25.47
C GLU A 303 14.35 -28.85 24.84
N LEU A 304 13.90 -29.52 23.79
CA LEU A 304 12.54 -29.42 23.27
C LEU A 304 11.69 -30.46 23.98
N ARG A 305 10.61 -30.02 24.62
CA ARG A 305 9.74 -30.89 25.42
C ARG A 305 8.31 -30.86 24.88
N HIS A 306 7.71 -32.02 24.69
CA HIS A 306 6.32 -32.14 24.24
C HIS A 306 5.53 -33.12 25.13
N GLY A 307 4.29 -32.77 25.45
CA GLY A 307 3.41 -33.56 26.31
C GLY A 307 3.70 -33.42 27.81
N THR A 308 2.80 -33.99 28.63
CA THR A 308 2.85 -33.92 30.09
C THR A 308 3.29 -35.22 30.75
N LYS A 309 2.76 -36.40 30.36
CA LYS A 309 3.23 -37.76 30.77
C LYS A 309 2.77 -38.87 29.78
N PRO A 310 3.66 -39.68 29.19
CA PRO A 310 5.11 -39.52 29.15
C PRO A 310 5.49 -38.27 28.34
N GLN A 311 6.50 -37.54 28.80
CA GLN A 311 7.00 -36.35 28.11
C GLN A 311 8.05 -36.78 27.08
N THR A 312 7.88 -36.34 25.84
CA THR A 312 8.88 -36.54 24.79
C THR A 312 9.92 -35.44 24.90
N VAL A 313 11.20 -35.79 25.00
CA VAL A 313 12.31 -34.85 25.19
C VAL A 313 13.38 -35.06 24.14
N VAL A 314 13.62 -34.01 23.35
CA VAL A 314 14.76 -33.95 22.41
C VAL A 314 15.78 -32.97 22.97
N ARG A 315 16.99 -33.44 23.23
CA ARG A 315 18.08 -32.66 23.82
C ARG A 315 19.10 -32.26 22.77
N ILE A 316 19.41 -30.97 22.75
CA ILE A 316 20.45 -30.33 21.93
C ILE A 316 21.61 -29.97 22.86
N SER A 317 22.83 -30.38 22.55
CA SER A 317 24.02 -30.03 23.33
C SER A 317 25.20 -29.67 22.44
N LYS A 318 26.04 -28.73 22.89
CA LYS A 318 27.27 -28.35 22.20
C LYS A 318 28.32 -29.46 22.40
N ALA A 319 28.94 -29.97 21.34
CA ALA A 319 29.82 -31.14 21.45
C ALA A 319 31.11 -30.80 22.23
N SER A 320 31.58 -29.57 22.17
CA SER A 320 32.69 -29.06 23.01
C SER A 320 32.37 -28.98 24.51
N ALA A 321 31.10 -29.12 24.91
CA ALA A 321 30.65 -29.06 26.30
C ALA A 321 30.35 -30.44 26.92
N ALA A 322 30.69 -31.54 26.23
CA ALA A 322 30.47 -32.89 26.76
C ALA A 322 31.37 -33.19 27.99
N PRO A 323 30.84 -33.75 29.08
CA PRO A 323 31.67 -34.19 30.20
C PRO A 323 32.60 -35.32 29.74
N ARG A 324 33.90 -35.22 30.04
CA ARG A 324 34.87 -36.31 29.81
C ARG A 324 34.39 -37.59 30.49
N PRO A 325 34.40 -38.77 29.82
CA PRO A 325 34.02 -40.02 30.48
C PRO A 325 35.02 -40.33 31.59
N ARG A 326 34.54 -40.46 32.84
CA ARG A 326 35.34 -40.96 33.97
C ARG A 326 35.64 -42.43 33.71
N TRP A 327 36.84 -42.74 33.25
CA TRP A 327 37.38 -44.10 33.30
C TRP A 327 37.47 -44.54 34.77
N ARG A 328 36.63 -45.50 35.17
CA ARG A 328 36.82 -46.26 36.41
C ARG A 328 37.98 -47.22 36.17
N ARG A 329 39.12 -46.99 36.84
CA ARG A 329 40.09 -48.08 37.06
C ARG A 329 39.54 -48.94 38.20
N GLY A 330 39.40 -50.23 37.93
CA GLY A 330 39.34 -51.26 38.96
C GLY A 330 40.71 -51.47 39.59
#